data_AF-A0A7G9YYX6-F1
#
_entry.id   AF-A0A7G9YYX6-F1
#
_cell.length_a   1.000
_cell.length_b   1.000
_cell.length_c   1.000
_cell.angle_alpha   90.00
_cell.angle_beta   90.00
_cell.angle_gamma   90.00
#
_symmetry.space_group_name_H-M   'P 1'
#
loop_
_entity.id
_entity.type
_entity.pdbx_description
1 polymer ?
#
loop_
_entity_poly.entity_id
_entity_poly.type
_entity_poly.pdbx_seq_one_letter_code
_entity_poly.pdbx_strand_id
1 'polypeptide(L)'
;MLATKISYWNEIFLICEKLGIDCQEIADIVALDPRIGKYGSVHGKAFGGKCLPKDLKAFIHFAERHLNPKLLKAADEINEGMKEKYGVRE
;
A
#
# COMPACT_ATOMS: atom_id res chain seq x y z
N MET A 1 -7.54 -5.87 -2.56
CA MET A 1 -6.44 -6.02 -3.55
C MET A 1 -5.70 -4.71 -3.79
N LEU A 2 -6.37 -3.64 -4.26
CA LEU A 2 -5.69 -2.37 -4.56
C LEU A 2 -5.00 -1.74 -3.34
N ALA A 3 -5.69 -1.66 -2.19
CA ALA A 3 -5.11 -1.16 -0.93
C ALA A 3 -3.82 -1.89 -0.56
N THR A 4 -3.84 -3.22 -0.61
CA THR A 4 -2.66 -4.06 -0.34
C THR A 4 -1.51 -3.77 -1.31
N LYS A 5 -1.80 -3.60 -2.61
CA LYS A 5 -0.77 -3.30 -3.62
C LYS A 5 -0.13 -1.93 -3.37
N ILE A 6 -0.93 -0.92 -3.04
CA ILE A 6 -0.42 0.43 -2.72
C ILE A 6 0.42 0.40 -1.43
N SER A 7 -0.05 -0.29 -0.38
CA SER A 7 0.73 -0.43 0.86
C SER A 7 2.05 -1.16 0.62
N TYR A 8 2.05 -2.21 -0.20
CA TYR A 8 3.28 -2.89 -0.61
C TYR A 8 4.26 -1.92 -1.27
N TRP A 9 3.81 -1.13 -2.26
CA TRP A 9 4.68 -0.17 -2.93
C TRP A 9 5.15 0.96 -2.02
N ASN A 10 4.34 1.36 -1.03
CA ASN A 10 4.76 2.28 0.00
C ASN A 10 5.85 1.70 0.91
N GLU A 11 5.77 0.42 1.26
CA GLU A 11 6.84 -0.26 2.02
C GLU A 11 8.14 -0.33 1.20
N ILE A 12 8.05 -0.67 -0.10
CA ILE A 12 9.21 -0.61 -1.00
C ILE A 12 9.78 0.80 -1.07
N PHE A 13 8.94 1.82 -1.16
CA PHE A 13 9.38 3.22 -1.15
C PHE A 13 10.16 3.58 0.13
N LEU A 14 9.69 3.14 1.30
CA LEU A 14 10.41 3.36 2.57
C LEU A 14 11.80 2.68 2.57
N ILE A 15 11.90 1.48 2.00
CA ILE A 15 13.17 0.76 1.85
C ILE A 15 14.09 1.53 0.89
N CYS A 16 13.58 1.93 -0.27
CA CYS A 16 14.32 2.72 -1.27
C CYS A 16 14.84 4.04 -0.69
N GLU A 17 14.03 4.77 0.09
CA GLU A 17 14.47 6.00 0.76
C GLU A 17 15.63 5.75 1.72
N LYS A 18 15.62 4.63 2.46
CA LYS A 18 16.73 4.28 3.36
C LYS A 18 18.01 3.91 2.63
N LEU A 19 17.89 3.41 1.39
CA LEU A 19 19.02 2.98 0.56
C LEU A 19 19.50 4.06 -0.41
N GLY A 20 18.78 5.19 -0.54
CA GLY A 20 19.07 6.22 -1.54
C GLY A 20 18.80 5.76 -2.98
N ILE A 21 17.84 4.85 -3.16
CA ILE A 21 17.45 4.30 -4.47
C ILE A 21 16.16 4.97 -4.95
N ASP A 22 16.03 5.22 -6.25
CA ASP A 22 14.76 5.68 -6.82
C ASP A 22 13.73 4.55 -6.90
N CYS A 23 12.69 4.64 -6.08
CA CYS A 23 11.60 3.66 -6.08
C CYS A 23 10.80 3.66 -7.40
N GLN A 24 10.76 4.78 -8.13
CA GLN A 24 10.01 4.88 -9.38
C GLN A 24 10.64 4.01 -10.48
N GLU A 25 11.98 3.95 -10.56
CA GLU A 25 12.69 3.06 -11.49
C GLU A 25 12.37 1.59 -11.19
N ILE A 26 12.39 1.20 -9.92
CA ILE A 26 12.03 -0.16 -9.50
C ILE A 26 10.57 -0.48 -9.88
N ALA A 27 9.65 0.46 -9.64
CA ALA A 27 8.25 0.31 -9.98
C ALA A 27 8.02 0.12 -11.48
N ASP A 28 8.70 0.91 -12.31
CA ASP A 28 8.57 0.81 -13.76
C ASP A 28 9.17 -0.49 -14.31
N ILE A 29 10.33 -0.94 -13.80
CA ILE A 29 10.95 -2.21 -14.19
C ILE A 29 10.06 -3.40 -13.82
N VAL A 30 9.56 -3.44 -12.58
CA VAL A 30 8.71 -4.53 -12.10
C VAL A 30 7.37 -4.54 -12.84
N ALA A 31 6.84 -3.37 -13.20
CA ALA A 31 5.59 -3.24 -13.95
C ALA A 31 5.69 -3.73 -15.41
N LEU A 32 6.88 -3.96 -15.95
CA LEU A 32 7.07 -4.60 -17.27
C LEU A 32 6.54 -6.04 -17.28
N ASP A 33 6.47 -6.70 -16.12
CA ASP A 33 5.81 -8.00 -16.02
C ASP A 33 4.27 -7.81 -16.07
N PRO A 34 3.60 -8.36 -17.11
CA PRO A 34 2.17 -8.17 -17.29
C PRO A 34 1.31 -8.78 -16.18
N ARG A 35 1.87 -9.71 -15.37
CA ARG A 35 1.16 -10.30 -14.22
C ARG A 35 1.07 -9.32 -13.05
N ILE A 36 1.96 -8.33 -12.98
CA ILE A 36 1.99 -7.31 -11.93
C ILE A 36 1.28 -6.06 -12.42
N GLY A 37 1.71 -5.52 -13.57
CA GLY A 37 1.18 -4.31 -14.18
C GLY A 37 1.40 -3.02 -13.37
N LYS A 38 1.28 -1.87 -14.04
CA LYS A 38 1.53 -0.54 -13.46
C LYS A 38 0.43 -0.02 -12.53
N TYR A 39 -0.82 -0.44 -12.73
CA TYR A 39 -1.93 0.08 -11.93
C TYR A 39 -1.79 -0.30 -10.46
N GLY A 40 -1.86 0.69 -9.56
CA GLY A 40 -1.67 0.48 -8.12
C GLY A 40 -0.21 0.36 -7.67
N SER A 41 0.77 0.69 -8.52
CA SER A 41 2.17 0.86 -8.12
C SER A 41 2.51 2.25 -7.59
N VAL A 42 1.49 3.05 -7.28
CA VAL A 42 1.67 4.38 -6.73
C VAL A 42 2.24 4.29 -5.32
N HIS A 43 3.21 5.15 -5.00
CA HIS A 43 3.87 5.18 -3.70
C HIS A 43 4.17 6.62 -3.24
N GLY A 44 4.76 6.73 -2.06
CA GLY A 44 5.24 7.98 -1.46
C GLY A 44 4.22 8.74 -0.64
N LYS A 45 2.95 8.26 -0.59
CA LYS A 45 1.87 8.81 0.24
C LYS A 45 0.88 7.71 0.59
N ALA A 46 0.14 7.87 1.68
CA ALA A 46 -0.98 6.99 2.01
C ALA A 46 -2.09 7.10 0.95
N PHE A 47 -2.79 5.98 0.68
CA PHE A 47 -4.04 6.06 -0.06
C PHE A 47 -5.14 6.66 0.83
N GLY A 48 -5.94 7.52 0.23
CA GLY A 48 -7.05 8.21 0.87
C GLY A 48 -8.40 7.91 0.23
N GLY A 49 -9.25 8.93 0.23
CA GLY A 49 -10.61 8.86 -0.30
C GLY A 49 -11.60 8.15 0.63
N LYS A 50 -12.86 8.11 0.22
CA LYS A 50 -13.96 7.55 1.03
C LYS A 50 -14.02 6.02 1.00
N CYS A 51 -13.59 5.41 -0.10
CA CYS A 51 -13.78 3.98 -0.34
C CYS A 51 -12.67 3.13 0.27
N LEU A 52 -11.41 3.31 -0.16
CA LEU A 52 -10.31 2.40 0.17
C LEU A 52 -10.07 2.24 1.70
N PRO A 53 -9.90 3.32 2.49
CA PRO A 53 -9.67 3.16 3.94
C PRO A 53 -10.87 2.57 4.67
N LYS A 54 -12.09 3.01 4.34
CA LYS A 54 -13.32 2.55 4.98
C LYS A 54 -13.56 1.07 4.70
N ASP A 55 -13.47 0.67 3.44
CA ASP A 55 -13.77 -0.70 3.01
C ASP A 55 -12.70 -1.68 3.48
N LEU A 56 -11.42 -1.28 3.52
CA LEU A 56 -10.35 -2.09 4.10
C LEU A 56 -10.58 -2.36 5.59
N LYS A 57 -10.83 -1.32 6.38
CA LYS A 57 -11.07 -1.45 7.84
C LYS A 57 -12.32 -2.27 8.13
N ALA A 58 -13.41 -2.03 7.39
CA ALA A 58 -14.63 -2.81 7.52
C ALA A 58 -14.39 -4.30 7.21
N PHE A 59 -13.60 -4.61 6.18
CA PHE A 59 -13.32 -5.98 5.82
C PHE A 59 -12.38 -6.69 6.80
N ILE A 60 -11.37 -5.98 7.35
CA ILE A 60 -10.53 -6.50 8.44
C ILE A 60 -11.41 -6.88 9.63
N HIS A 61 -12.25 -5.95 10.09
CA HIS A 61 -13.14 -6.19 11.23
C HIS A 61 -14.10 -7.36 11.00
N PHE A 62 -14.65 -7.46 9.79
CA PHE A 62 -15.47 -8.60 9.40
C PHE A 62 -14.69 -9.93 9.47
N ALA A 63 -13.49 -9.96 8.89
CA ALA A 63 -12.67 -11.15 8.76
C ALA A 63 -12.14 -11.65 10.11
N GLU A 64 -11.82 -10.75 11.05
CA GLU A 64 -11.36 -11.08 12.41
C GLU A 64 -12.33 -11.99 13.19
N ARG A 65 -13.61 -11.97 12.85
CA ARG A 65 -14.62 -12.86 13.42
C ARG A 65 -14.48 -14.32 12.96
N HIS A 66 -13.70 -14.56 11.91
CA HIS A 66 -13.54 -15.87 11.27
C HIS A 66 -12.07 -16.35 11.24
N LEU A 67 -11.10 -15.45 11.02
CA LEU A 67 -9.66 -15.71 11.03
C LEU A 67 -8.87 -14.41 11.23
N ASN A 68 -7.58 -14.47 11.56
CA ASN A 68 -6.75 -13.27 11.65
C ASN A 68 -6.18 -12.85 10.27
N PRO A 69 -6.68 -11.77 9.62
CA PRO A 69 -6.28 -11.40 8.25
C PRO A 69 -4.95 -10.64 8.24
N LYS A 70 -3.84 -11.34 8.48
CA LYS A 70 -2.49 -10.74 8.66
C LYS A 70 -2.10 -9.76 7.56
N LEU A 71 -2.31 -10.12 6.29
CA LEU A 71 -1.94 -9.29 5.15
C LEU A 71 -2.74 -7.98 5.07
N LEU A 72 -4.03 -8.02 5.41
CA LEU A 72 -4.88 -6.83 5.38
C LEU A 72 -4.54 -5.87 6.52
N LYS A 73 -4.25 -6.41 7.70
CA LYS A 73 -3.77 -5.63 8.85
C LYS A 73 -2.45 -4.94 8.54
N ALA A 74 -1.47 -5.67 8.01
CA ALA A 74 -0.20 -5.09 7.60
C ALA A 74 -0.39 -3.97 6.56
N ALA A 75 -1.30 -4.16 5.59
CA ALA A 75 -1.60 -3.12 4.62
C ALA A 75 -2.20 -1.86 5.27
N ASP A 76 -3.11 -2.00 6.24
CA ASP A 76 -3.69 -0.86 6.97
C ASP A 76 -2.63 -0.16 7.84
N GLU A 77 -1.82 -0.91 8.57
CA GLU A 77 -0.73 -0.40 9.42
C GLU A 77 0.29 0.40 8.61
N ILE A 78 0.76 -0.13 7.47
CA ILE A 78 1.66 0.59 6.56
C ILE A 78 1.00 1.88 6.08
N ASN A 79 -0.30 1.84 5.73
CA ASN A 79 -0.98 3.03 5.22
C ASN A 79 -1.15 4.13 6.29
N GLU A 80 -1.47 3.78 7.54
CA GLU A 80 -1.53 4.76 8.63
C GLU A 80 -0.14 5.34 8.93
N GLY A 81 0.92 4.53 8.94
CA GLY A 81 2.28 5.04 9.09
C GLY A 81 2.70 5.99 7.95
N MET A 82 2.31 5.67 6.71
CA MET A 82 2.52 6.58 5.57
C MET A 82 1.73 7.88 5.70
N LYS A 83 0.51 7.81 6.24
CA LYS A 83 -0.35 8.99 6.43
C LYS A 83 0.25 9.94 7.44
N GLU A 84 0.80 9.42 8.52
CA GLU A 84 1.47 10.22 9.55
C GLU A 84 2.73 10.90 9.00
N LYS A 85 3.52 10.19 8.19
CA LYS A 85 4.83 10.69 7.74
C LYS A 85 4.80 11.49 6.44
N TYR A 86 3.96 11.12 5.48
CA TYR A 86 3.92 11.71 4.12
C TYR A 86 2.55 12.29 3.74
N GLY A 87 1.57 12.18 4.62
CA GLY A 87 0.20 12.59 4.35
C GLY A 87 -0.53 11.65 3.40
N VAL A 88 -1.67 12.13 2.91
CA VAL A 88 -2.61 11.36 2.10
C VAL A 88 -2.54 11.83 0.64
N ARG A 89 -2.64 10.90 -0.29
CA ARG A 89 -2.88 11.18 -1.71
C ARG A 89 -4.38 11.43 -1.90
N GLU A 90 -4.73 12.67 -2.26
CA GLU A 90 -6.10 13.09 -2.59
C GLU A 90 -6.61 12.40 -3.86
#